data_AF-A0A1W6A9G5-F1
#
_entry.id   AF-A0A1W6A9G5-F1
#
_cell.length_a   1.000
_cell.length_b   1.000
_cell.length_c   1.000
_cell.angle_alpha   90.00
_cell.angle_beta   90.00
_cell.angle_gamma   90.00
#
_symmetry.space_group_name_H-M   'P 1'
#
loop_
_entity.id
_entity.type
_entity.pdbx_description
1 polymer ?
#
loop_
_entity_poly.entity_id
_entity_poly.type
_entity_poly.pdbx_seq_one_letter_code
_entity_poly.pdbx_strand_id
1 'polypeptide(L)'
;MDDKTIQNIYDLGGIQAIALSHPHYYSTQVKWAETFNVPIYIHEDDKEWVVRPSEQIKFWSGEHLILSEELTLHRLGGHFKGGTVMHWKDGNEWKK
;
A
#
# COMPACT_ATOMS: atom_id res chain seq x y z
N MET A 1 0.92 9.17 -15.08
CA MET A 1 1.00 7.85 -15.72
C MET A 1 0.48 8.02 -17.10
N ASP A 2 1.27 7.60 -18.06
CA ASP A 2 0.89 7.41 -19.46
C ASP A 2 0.21 6.05 -19.62
N ASP A 3 -0.58 5.92 -20.69
CA ASP A 3 -1.42 4.75 -20.95
C ASP A 3 -0.61 3.48 -21.21
N LYS A 4 0.60 3.61 -21.75
CA LYS A 4 1.50 2.47 -21.99
C LYS A 4 1.95 1.84 -20.68
N THR A 5 2.31 2.66 -19.68
CA THR A 5 2.65 2.16 -18.34
C THR A 5 1.46 1.46 -17.68
N ILE A 6 0.24 1.99 -17.83
CA ILE A 6 -0.98 1.38 -17.29
C ILE A 6 -1.22 0.02 -17.92
N GLN A 7 -1.16 -0.07 -19.25
CA GLN A 7 -1.40 -1.31 -19.97
C GLN A 7 -0.37 -2.39 -19.60
N ASN A 8 0.91 -2.03 -19.53
CA ASN A 8 1.95 -2.97 -19.11
C ASN A 8 1.68 -3.58 -17.72
N ILE A 9 1.13 -2.79 -16.79
CA ILE A 9 0.79 -3.28 -15.45
C ILE A 9 -0.40 -4.23 -15.50
N TYR A 10 -1.42 -3.94 -16.30
CA TYR A 10 -2.53 -4.88 -16.52
C TYR A 10 -2.07 -6.18 -17.17
N ASP A 11 -1.16 -6.12 -18.14
CA ASP A 11 -0.60 -7.29 -18.80
C ASP A 11 0.22 -8.18 -17.85
N LEU A 12 0.75 -7.60 -16.76
CA LEU A 12 1.45 -8.32 -15.69
C LEU A 12 0.53 -8.86 -14.58
N GLY A 13 -0.80 -8.70 -14.71
CA GLY A 13 -1.79 -9.17 -13.74
C GLY A 13 -2.39 -8.08 -12.84
N GLY A 14 -2.00 -6.81 -13.03
CA GLY A 14 -2.59 -5.67 -12.33
C GLY A 14 -2.06 -5.47 -10.89
N ILE A 15 -2.78 -4.62 -10.15
CA ILE A 15 -2.51 -4.30 -8.74
C ILE A 15 -3.78 -4.64 -7.96
N GLN A 16 -3.62 -5.18 -6.74
CA GLN A 16 -4.76 -5.50 -5.86
C GLN A 16 -4.84 -4.56 -4.64
N ALA A 17 -3.71 -4.02 -4.18
CA ALA A 17 -3.63 -3.10 -3.06
C ALA A 17 -2.29 -2.34 -3.09
N ILE A 18 -2.25 -1.21 -2.41
CA ILE A 18 -1.02 -0.45 -2.16
C ILE A 18 -0.82 -0.34 -0.65
N ALA A 19 0.37 -0.70 -0.17
CA ALA A 19 0.79 -0.49 1.21
C ALA A 19 2.05 0.38 1.21
N LEU A 20 2.11 1.33 2.13
CA LEU A 20 3.21 2.29 2.23
C LEU A 20 4.03 2.01 3.47
N SER A 21 5.33 2.22 3.36
CA SER A 21 6.21 2.13 4.51
C SER A 21 6.24 3.40 5.36
N HIS A 22 6.21 4.59 4.74
CA HIS A 22 6.28 5.89 5.44
C HIS A 22 5.98 7.09 4.49
N PRO A 23 5.65 8.30 5.01
CA PRO A 23 5.08 9.45 4.29
C PRO A 23 5.93 10.23 3.26
N HIS A 24 6.85 9.61 2.51
CA HIS A 24 7.53 10.31 1.41
C HIS A 24 6.74 10.36 0.08
N TYR A 25 5.73 9.50 -0.10
CA TYR A 25 5.12 9.22 -1.41
C TYR A 25 3.63 9.55 -1.52
N TYR A 26 3.07 10.31 -0.58
CA TYR A 26 1.62 10.41 -0.41
C TYR A 26 0.87 11.10 -1.57
N SER A 27 1.54 11.89 -2.40
CA SER A 27 0.92 12.55 -3.55
C SER A 27 0.74 11.63 -4.77
N THR A 28 1.75 10.83 -5.10
CA THR A 28 1.73 9.96 -6.29
C THR A 28 0.91 8.70 -6.08
N GLN A 29 0.91 8.13 -4.88
CA GLN A 29 0.19 6.89 -4.61
C GLN A 29 -1.32 6.96 -4.88
N VAL A 30 -1.95 8.10 -4.60
CA VAL A 30 -3.39 8.27 -4.76
C VAL A 30 -3.73 8.19 -6.24
N LYS A 31 -2.86 8.73 -7.10
CA LYS A 31 -3.02 8.62 -8.55
C LYS A 31 -2.96 7.17 -9.02
N TRP A 32 -2.08 6.36 -8.43
CA TRP A 32 -2.00 4.93 -8.74
C TRP A 32 -3.26 4.19 -8.26
N ALA A 33 -3.67 4.41 -7.02
CA ALA A 33 -4.87 3.81 -6.45
C ALA A 33 -6.14 4.14 -7.22
N GLU A 34 -6.31 5.39 -7.64
CA GLU A 34 -7.42 5.82 -8.49
C GLU A 34 -7.37 5.17 -9.88
N THR A 35 -6.17 5.10 -10.48
CA THR A 35 -6.02 4.54 -11.84
C THR A 35 -6.32 3.05 -11.87
N PHE A 36 -5.85 2.30 -10.87
CA PHE A 36 -6.06 0.85 -10.78
C PHE A 36 -7.31 0.46 -9.98
N ASN A 37 -8.02 1.44 -9.39
CA ASN A 37 -9.17 1.24 -8.51
C ASN A 37 -8.89 0.28 -7.35
N VAL A 38 -7.82 0.53 -6.59
CA VAL A 38 -7.35 -0.32 -5.48
C VAL A 38 -7.22 0.46 -4.17
N PRO A 39 -7.35 -0.20 -3.01
CA PRO A 39 -7.16 0.45 -1.72
C PRO A 39 -5.69 0.81 -1.44
N ILE A 40 -5.49 1.90 -0.71
CA ILE A 40 -4.22 2.26 -0.06
C ILE A 40 -4.37 2.04 1.43
N TYR A 41 -3.52 1.21 2.03
CA TYR A 41 -3.50 1.02 3.48
C TYR A 41 -2.49 1.97 4.15
N ILE A 42 -2.98 2.78 5.09
CA ILE A 42 -2.18 3.72 5.87
C ILE A 42 -2.49 3.52 7.36
N HIS A 43 -1.46 3.41 8.20
CA HIS A 43 -1.69 3.32 9.64
C HIS A 43 -2.24 4.65 10.19
N GLU A 44 -3.17 4.61 11.14
CA GLU A 44 -3.82 5.81 11.68
C GLU A 44 -2.85 6.82 12.31
N ASP A 45 -1.74 6.34 12.89
CA ASP A 45 -0.67 7.19 13.43
C ASP A 45 -0.02 8.09 12.37
N ASP A 46 -0.15 7.74 11.09
CA ASP A 46 0.39 8.53 9.98
C ASP A 46 -0.69 9.35 9.24
N LYS A 47 -1.95 9.34 9.73
CA LYS A 47 -3.08 10.03 9.10
C LYS A 47 -2.85 11.53 8.96
N GLU A 48 -2.20 12.17 9.93
CA GLU A 48 -1.90 13.61 9.90
C GLU A 48 -0.99 14.00 8.73
N TRP A 49 -0.17 13.07 8.23
CA TRP A 49 0.74 13.31 7.11
C TRP A 49 0.04 13.17 5.75
N VAL A 50 -1.22 12.72 5.70
CA VAL A 50 -1.99 12.57 4.46
C VAL A 50 -2.41 13.93 3.91
N VAL A 51 -1.62 14.43 2.97
CA VAL A 51 -1.83 15.75 2.34
C VAL A 51 -2.87 15.72 1.21
N ARG A 52 -3.07 14.56 0.56
CA ARG A 52 -4.05 14.35 -0.51
C ARG A 52 -5.09 13.33 -0.04
N PRO A 53 -6.32 13.75 0.32
CA PRO A 53 -7.38 12.81 0.67
C PRO A 53 -7.83 12.01 -0.57
N SER A 54 -8.32 10.80 -0.34
CA SER A 54 -8.90 9.94 -1.37
C SER A 54 -9.79 8.87 -0.73
N GLU A 55 -10.85 8.48 -1.44
CA GLU A 55 -11.76 7.42 -1.02
C GLU A 55 -11.09 6.03 -1.01
N GLN A 56 -9.99 5.90 -1.74
CA GLN A 56 -9.18 4.68 -1.79
C GLN A 56 -8.34 4.49 -0.53
N ILE A 57 -8.15 5.53 0.31
CA ILE A 57 -7.37 5.41 1.53
C ILE A 57 -8.17 4.67 2.61
N LYS A 58 -7.60 3.58 3.10
CA LYS A 58 -8.08 2.78 4.23
C LYS A 58 -7.12 2.97 5.40
N PHE A 59 -7.60 3.68 6.41
CA PHE A 59 -6.90 3.77 7.68
C PHE A 59 -7.08 2.47 8.47
N TRP A 60 -6.01 1.99 9.06
CA TRP A 60 -6.02 0.83 9.94
C TRP A 60 -5.26 1.12 11.23
N SER A 61 -5.53 0.32 12.27
CA SER A 61 -5.04 0.53 13.62
C SER A 61 -4.49 -0.77 14.23
N GLY A 62 -3.70 -0.63 15.29
CA GLY A 62 -3.08 -1.73 16.01
C GLY A 62 -1.71 -2.13 15.46
N GLU A 63 -1.14 -3.22 15.98
CA GLU A 63 0.22 -3.64 15.61
C GLU A 63 0.28 -4.41 14.29
N HIS A 64 -0.84 -5.00 13.86
CA HIS A 64 -0.92 -5.79 12.64
C HIS A 64 -2.28 -5.72 11.96
N LEU A 65 -2.27 -5.73 10.62
CA LEU A 65 -3.44 -5.89 9.77
C LEU A 65 -3.24 -7.09 8.84
N ILE A 66 -4.10 -8.10 8.97
CA ILE A 66 -4.11 -9.26 8.08
C ILE A 66 -4.90 -8.90 6.82
N LEU A 67 -4.25 -8.89 5.66
CA LEU A 67 -4.88 -8.60 4.36
C LEU A 67 -5.38 -9.88 3.67
N SER A 68 -4.67 -11.00 3.88
CA SER A 68 -5.03 -12.32 3.39
C SER A 68 -4.33 -13.40 4.22
N GLU A 69 -4.53 -14.69 3.90
CA GLU A 69 -3.82 -15.79 4.56
C GLU A 69 -2.29 -15.71 4.44
N GLU A 70 -1.79 -14.99 3.44
CA GLU A 70 -0.37 -14.86 3.13
C GLU A 70 0.21 -13.46 3.41
N LEU A 71 -0.62 -12.42 3.47
CA LEU A 71 -0.17 -11.02 3.56
C LEU A 71 -0.58 -10.38 4.88
N THR A 72 0.40 -9.87 5.62
CA THR A 72 0.17 -9.13 6.87
C THR A 72 0.97 -7.83 6.85
N LEU A 73 0.32 -6.71 7.21
CA LEU A 73 0.99 -5.45 7.50
C LEU A 73 1.34 -5.41 8.99
N HIS A 74 2.56 -4.99 9.30
CA HIS A 74 3.04 -4.80 10.67
C HIS A 74 3.38 -3.33 10.89
N ARG A 75 2.91 -2.76 12.00
CA ARG A 75 3.32 -1.44 12.46
C ARG A 75 4.58 -1.62 13.29
N LEU A 76 5.72 -1.19 12.75
CA LEU A 76 7.01 -1.29 13.43
C LEU A 76 7.51 0.07 13.94
N GLY A 77 6.85 1.16 13.55
CA GLY A 77 7.24 2.51 13.91
C GLY A 77 8.65 2.87 13.40
N GLY A 78 9.33 3.81 14.08
CA GLY A 78 10.67 4.27 13.74
C GLY A 78 10.71 5.77 13.45
N HIS A 79 11.16 6.16 12.25
CA HIS A 79 11.18 7.57 11.83
C HIS A 79 9.77 8.18 11.77
N PHE A 80 8.75 7.36 11.56
CA PHE A 80 7.33 7.70 11.67
C PHE A 80 6.62 6.69 12.57
N LYS A 81 5.65 7.15 13.36
CA LYS A 81 4.92 6.30 14.33
C LYS A 81 4.11 5.21 13.63
N GLY A 82 3.51 5.52 12.48
CA GLY A 82 2.76 4.58 11.65
C GLY A 82 3.61 3.77 10.67
N GLY A 83 4.95 3.80 10.80
CA GLY A 83 5.86 3.07 9.93
C GLY A 83 5.46 1.60 9.77
N THR A 84 5.24 1.19 8.52
CA THR A 84 4.61 -0.10 8.18
C THR A 84 5.53 -0.99 7.34
N VAL A 85 5.53 -2.30 7.61
CA VAL A 85 6.21 -3.32 6.81
C VAL A 85 5.19 -4.38 6.38
N MET A 86 5.24 -4.80 5.12
CA MET A 86 4.44 -5.92 4.62
C MET A 86 5.25 -7.21 4.72
N HIS A 87 4.69 -8.20 5.42
CA HIS A 87 5.18 -9.56 5.47
C HIS A 87 4.36 -10.43 4.52
N TRP A 88 5.04 -11.11 3.58
CA TRP A 88 4.47 -12.13 2.72
C TRP A 88 4.98 -13.49 3.17
N LYS A 89 4.09 -14.29 3.75
CA LYS A 89 4.41 -15.54 4.47
C LYS A 89 5.16 -16.55 3.62
N ASP A 90 4.69 -16.80 2.41
CA ASP A 90 5.29 -17.79 1.50
C ASP A 90 6.26 -17.13 0.49
N GLY A 91 6.44 -15.81 0.57
CA GLY A 91 7.39 -15.07 -0.25
C GLY A 91 7.24 -15.35 -1.75
N ASN A 92 8.33 -15.17 -2.49
CA ASN A 92 8.35 -15.38 -3.94
C ASN A 92 8.85 -16.79 -4.31
N GLU A 93 8.21 -17.84 -3.79
CA GLU A 93 8.54 -19.24 -4.13
C GLU A 93 8.34 -19.56 -5.64
N TRP A 94 7.74 -18.64 -6.42
CA TRP A 94 7.52 -18.75 -7.86
C TRP A 94 8.70 -18.29 -8.75
N LYS A 95 9.84 -17.88 -8.16
CA LYS A 95 11.09 -17.63 -8.89
C LYS A 95 12.05 -18.82 -8.77
N LYS A 96 11.79 -19.86 -9.55
CA LYS A 96 12.82 -20.78 -10.06
C LYS A 96 12.80 -20.79 -11.58
#